data_AF-A0A355G0J2-F1
#
_entry.id   AF-A0A355G0J2-F1
#
_cell.length_a   1.000
_cell.length_b   1.000
_cell.length_c   1.000
_cell.angle_alpha   90.00
_cell.angle_beta   90.00
_cell.angle_gamma   90.00
#
_symmetry.space_group_name_H-M   'P 1'
#
loop_
_entity.id
_entity.type
_entity.pdbx_description
1 polymer ?
#
loop_
_entity_poly.entity_id
_entity_poly.type
_entity_poly.pdbx_seq_one_letter_code
_entity_poly.pdbx_strand_id
1 'polypeptide(L)'
;MKAINKIISVALSLAVVAGLFVTNAFAAGTRMGDVDFNGSVDVEDALIILSSVSGEKTLSVEQRAVADVSYDGKINSVDALRILLFVSNQISSLDQVGGEEGDDIIL
;
A
#
# COMPACT_ATOMS: atom_id res chain seq x y z
N MET A 1 49.04 23.36 -15.45
CA MET A 1 48.72 22.95 -14.06
C MET A 1 47.43 23.57 -13.50
N LYS A 2 47.13 24.87 -13.71
CA LYS A 2 45.90 25.51 -13.15
C LYS A 2 44.56 24.99 -13.71
N ALA A 3 44.50 24.55 -14.96
CA ALA A 3 43.26 24.05 -15.59
C ALA A 3 42.90 22.61 -15.17
N ILE A 4 43.91 21.78 -14.85
CA ILE A 4 43.72 20.37 -14.47
C ILE A 4 43.03 20.26 -13.10
N ASN A 5 43.40 21.08 -12.12
CA ASN A 5 42.77 21.07 -10.79
C ASN A 5 41.30 21.53 -10.82
N LYS A 6 40.94 22.41 -11.77
CA LYS A 6 39.53 22.86 -11.97
C LYS A 6 38.65 21.75 -12.57
N ILE A 7 39.18 20.96 -13.51
CA ILE A 7 38.43 19.88 -14.13
C ILE A 7 38.19 18.74 -13.12
N ILE A 8 39.19 18.42 -12.30
CA ILE A 8 39.06 17.41 -11.23
C ILE A 8 38.01 17.83 -10.19
N SER A 9 37.96 19.11 -9.80
CA SER A 9 36.97 19.58 -8.81
C SER A 9 35.53 19.59 -9.37
N VAL A 10 35.35 19.90 -10.65
CA VAL A 10 34.03 19.89 -11.32
C VAL A 10 33.52 18.46 -11.49
N ALA A 11 34.40 17.52 -11.88
CA ALA A 11 34.03 16.11 -12.00
C ALA A 11 33.66 15.49 -10.64
N LEU A 12 34.39 15.85 -9.57
CA LEU A 12 34.11 15.34 -8.23
C LEU A 12 32.81 15.91 -7.64
N SER A 13 32.48 17.18 -7.93
CA SER A 13 31.23 17.79 -7.49
C SER A 13 30.01 17.27 -8.25
N LEU A 14 30.12 16.97 -9.56
CA LEU A 14 29.03 16.34 -10.31
C LEU A 14 28.67 14.93 -9.79
N ALA A 15 29.67 14.16 -9.34
CA ALA A 15 29.45 12.81 -8.82
C ALA A 15 28.69 12.79 -7.49
N VAL A 16 28.87 13.79 -6.63
CA VAL A 16 28.18 13.87 -5.32
C VAL A 16 26.69 14.23 -5.49
N VAL A 17 26.37 15.06 -6.48
CA VAL A 17 24.97 15.48 -6.73
C VAL A 17 24.12 14.34 -7.29
N ALA A 18 24.71 13.38 -8.00
CA ALA A 18 23.99 12.22 -8.55
C ALA A 18 23.56 11.18 -7.47
N GLY A 19 24.07 11.28 -6.24
CA GLY A 19 23.80 10.31 -5.16
C GLY A 19 22.68 10.68 -4.19
N LEU A 20 21.99 11.81 -4.37
CA LEU A 20 21.00 12.33 -3.42
C LEU A 20 19.55 12.05 -3.84
N PHE A 21 19.25 10.82 -4.24
CA PHE A 21 17.88 10.30 -4.15
C PHE A 21 17.80 9.37 -2.95
N VAL A 22 17.91 9.94 -1.75
CA VAL A 22 17.53 9.23 -0.52
C VAL A 22 16.01 9.15 -0.53
N THR A 23 15.48 8.03 -1.02
CA THR A 23 14.05 7.74 -0.89
C THR A 23 13.80 7.47 0.59
N ASN A 24 13.19 8.44 1.29
CA ASN A 24 12.61 8.18 2.59
C ASN A 24 11.48 7.17 2.38
N ALA A 25 11.74 5.90 2.66
CA ALA A 25 10.69 4.91 2.80
C ALA A 25 9.91 5.29 4.06
N PHE A 26 8.85 6.08 3.90
CA PHE A 26 7.83 6.21 4.93
C PHE A 26 7.30 4.80 5.16
N ALA A 27 7.66 4.21 6.30
CA ALA A 27 6.95 3.06 6.82
C ALA A 27 5.58 3.57 7.31
N ALA A 28 4.73 3.95 6.36
CA ALA A 28 3.30 4.09 6.62
C ALA A 28 2.84 2.68 7.02
N GLY A 29 2.32 2.54 8.24
CA GLY A 29 1.81 1.27 8.72
C GLY A 29 0.81 0.75 7.71
N THR A 30 1.08 -0.43 7.14
CA THR A 30 0.20 -1.06 6.16
C THR A 30 -1.15 -1.31 6.82
N ARG A 31 -2.18 -0.57 6.42
CA ARG A 31 -3.53 -0.70 6.95
C ARG A 31 -4.36 -1.54 5.98
N MET A 32 -5.14 -2.47 6.52
CA MET A 32 -6.03 -3.28 5.69
C MET A 32 -7.05 -2.39 4.97
N GLY A 33 -7.17 -2.55 3.66
CA GLY A 33 -8.01 -1.72 2.80
C GLY A 33 -7.41 -0.40 2.33
N ASP A 34 -6.22 0.01 2.80
CA ASP A 34 -5.51 1.23 2.36
C ASP A 34 -4.57 0.84 1.22
N VAL A 35 -5.06 0.92 -0.01
CA VAL A 35 -4.45 0.38 -1.23
C VAL A 35 -3.51 1.39 -1.87
N ASP A 36 -3.72 2.69 -1.68
CA ASP A 36 -2.79 3.72 -2.14
C ASP A 36 -1.72 4.11 -1.10
N PHE A 37 -1.82 3.56 0.11
CA PHE A 37 -0.94 3.80 1.26
C PHE A 37 -0.92 5.26 1.71
N ASN A 38 -2.05 5.97 1.56
CA ASN A 38 -2.20 7.35 1.99
C ASN A 38 -2.49 7.49 3.51
N GLY A 39 -2.70 6.37 4.20
CA GLY A 39 -2.99 6.29 5.64
C GLY A 39 -4.47 6.32 5.99
N SER A 40 -5.35 6.46 5.00
CA SER A 40 -6.81 6.41 5.14
C SER A 40 -7.38 5.22 4.38
N VAL A 41 -8.60 4.82 4.72
CA VAL A 41 -9.35 3.88 3.87
C VAL A 41 -10.57 4.63 3.38
N ASP A 42 -10.59 4.92 2.09
CA ASP A 42 -11.61 5.75 1.47
C ASP A 42 -12.06 5.21 0.09
N VAL A 43 -12.76 6.05 -0.68
CA VAL A 43 -13.34 5.64 -1.97
C VAL A 43 -12.25 5.42 -3.04
N GLU A 44 -11.11 6.09 -2.93
CA GLU A 44 -10.00 5.94 -3.88
C GLU A 44 -9.42 4.53 -3.83
N ASP A 45 -9.33 3.92 -2.63
CA ASP A 45 -8.91 2.53 -2.47
C ASP A 45 -9.83 1.56 -3.22
N ALA A 46 -11.15 1.75 -3.08
CA ALA A 46 -12.14 0.97 -3.79
C ALA A 46 -12.02 1.15 -5.31
N LEU A 47 -11.78 2.38 -5.78
CA LEU A 47 -11.57 2.69 -7.19
C LEU A 47 -10.33 1.97 -7.73
N ILE A 48 -9.22 1.98 -6.98
CA ILE A 48 -7.99 1.29 -7.37
C ILE A 48 -8.21 -0.21 -7.52
N ILE A 49 -8.98 -0.84 -6.62
CA ILE A 49 -9.37 -2.25 -6.74
C ILE A 49 -10.19 -2.46 -8.02
N LEU A 50 -11.20 -1.62 -8.28
CA LEU A 50 -12.03 -1.75 -9.49
C LEU A 50 -11.22 -1.59 -10.78
N SER A 51 -10.31 -0.63 -10.85
CA SER A 51 -9.41 -0.43 -11.99
C SER A 51 -8.45 -1.59 -12.19
N SER A 52 -8.08 -2.28 -11.10
CA SER A 52 -7.30 -3.53 -11.17
C SER A 52 -8.14 -4.68 -11.75
N VAL A 53 -9.37 -4.82 -11.27
CA VAL A 53 -10.31 -5.85 -11.75
C VAL A 53 -10.69 -5.63 -13.22
N SER A 54 -10.79 -4.39 -13.69
CA SER A 54 -11.01 -4.06 -15.11
C SER A 54 -9.77 -4.25 -15.99
N GLY A 55 -8.59 -4.48 -15.39
CA GLY A 55 -7.32 -4.64 -16.09
C GLY A 55 -6.65 -3.33 -16.52
N GLU A 56 -7.16 -2.18 -16.06
CA GLU A 56 -6.57 -0.87 -16.35
C GLU A 56 -5.34 -0.58 -15.50
N LYS A 57 -5.25 -1.19 -14.31
CA LYS A 57 -4.14 -1.02 -13.37
C LYS A 57 -3.61 -2.39 -12.93
N THR A 58 -2.30 -2.51 -12.77
CA THR A 58 -1.68 -3.67 -12.12
C THR A 58 -1.27 -3.27 -10.71
N LEU A 59 -1.75 -4.01 -9.70
CA LEU A 59 -1.40 -3.78 -8.29
C LEU A 59 -0.04 -4.39 -7.94
N SER A 60 0.72 -3.71 -7.09
CA SER A 60 1.94 -4.27 -6.49
C SER A 60 1.62 -5.41 -5.52
N VAL A 61 2.63 -6.18 -5.12
CA VAL A 61 2.44 -7.29 -4.17
C VAL A 61 1.88 -6.79 -2.83
N GLU A 62 2.36 -5.65 -2.37
CA GLU A 62 1.93 -4.99 -1.14
C GLU A 62 0.49 -4.51 -1.25
N GLN A 63 0.15 -3.83 -2.36
CA GLN A 63 -1.22 -3.37 -2.63
C GLN A 63 -2.20 -4.54 -2.69
N ARG A 64 -1.77 -5.67 -3.28
CA ARG A 64 -2.59 -6.88 -3.33
C ARG A 64 -2.88 -7.44 -1.95
N ALA A 65 -1.93 -7.37 -1.02
CA ALA A 65 -2.11 -7.89 0.33
C ALA A 65 -3.14 -7.08 1.14
N VAL A 66 -3.12 -5.76 1.00
CA VAL A 66 -4.09 -4.88 1.69
C VAL A 66 -5.44 -4.77 0.96
N ALA A 67 -5.48 -5.05 -0.35
CA ALA A 67 -6.68 -5.02 -1.16
C ALA A 67 -7.62 -6.22 -0.93
N ASP A 68 -7.11 -7.40 -0.54
CA ASP A 68 -7.92 -8.60 -0.25
C ASP A 68 -8.61 -8.50 1.13
N VAL A 69 -9.53 -7.54 1.27
CA VAL A 69 -10.26 -7.26 2.53
C VAL A 69 -11.33 -8.30 2.84
N SER A 70 -11.64 -9.19 1.90
CA SER A 70 -12.50 -10.34 2.11
C SER A 70 -11.75 -11.56 2.67
N TYR A 71 -10.41 -11.59 2.53
CA TYR A 71 -9.52 -12.70 2.90
C TYR A 71 -9.84 -14.00 2.15
N ASP A 72 -10.33 -13.91 0.91
CA ASP A 72 -10.66 -15.06 0.08
C ASP A 72 -9.50 -15.47 -0.86
N GLY A 73 -8.39 -14.73 -0.82
CA GLY A 73 -7.20 -14.93 -1.63
C GLY A 73 -7.31 -14.35 -3.04
N LYS A 74 -8.42 -13.67 -3.36
CA LYS A 74 -8.68 -13.04 -4.65
C LYS A 74 -8.89 -11.55 -4.45
N ILE A 75 -8.63 -10.79 -5.50
CA ILE A 75 -8.93 -9.36 -5.53
C ILE A 75 -10.00 -9.19 -6.57
N ASN A 76 -11.20 -8.86 -6.12
CA ASN A 76 -12.37 -8.74 -6.98
C ASN A 76 -13.32 -7.63 -6.48
N SER A 77 -14.49 -7.50 -7.12
CA SER A 77 -15.46 -6.46 -6.78
C SER A 77 -16.05 -6.58 -5.37
N VAL A 78 -15.97 -7.76 -4.73
CA VAL A 78 -16.36 -7.96 -3.33
C VAL A 78 -15.48 -7.13 -2.40
N ASP A 79 -14.18 -7.06 -2.66
CA ASP A 79 -13.24 -6.29 -1.85
C ASP A 79 -13.52 -4.79 -1.96
N ALA A 80 -13.69 -4.29 -3.19
CA ALA A 80 -14.09 -2.91 -3.43
C ALA A 80 -15.42 -2.58 -2.74
N LEU A 81 -16.41 -3.47 -2.80
CA LEU A 81 -17.68 -3.30 -2.12
C LEU A 81 -17.51 -3.21 -0.60
N ARG A 82 -16.66 -4.06 0.01
CA ARG A 82 -16.41 -4.00 1.46
C ARG A 82 -15.81 -2.67 1.88
N ILE A 83 -14.85 -2.13 1.11
CA ILE A 83 -14.32 -0.79 1.35
C ILE A 83 -15.44 0.26 1.29
N LEU A 84 -16.29 0.24 0.25
CA LEU A 84 -17.40 1.19 0.14
C LEU A 84 -18.40 1.08 1.30
N LEU A 85 -18.69 -0.14 1.77
CA LEU A 85 -19.53 -0.35 2.95
C LEU A 85 -18.87 0.19 4.23
N PHE A 86 -17.56 0.05 4.37
CA PHE A 86 -16.82 0.59 5.50
C PHE A 86 -16.84 2.13 5.48
N VAL A 87 -16.54 2.74 4.34
CA VAL A 87 -16.53 4.20 4.16
C VAL A 87 -17.92 4.80 4.37
N SER A 88 -18.98 4.09 3.98
CA SER A 88 -20.37 4.49 4.21
C SER A 88 -20.89 4.18 5.63
N ASN A 89 -20.02 3.71 6.53
CA ASN A 89 -20.36 3.32 7.91
C ASN A 89 -21.44 2.23 8.00
N GLN A 90 -21.62 1.42 6.94
CA GLN A 90 -22.52 0.26 6.96
C GLN A 90 -21.90 -0.93 7.69
N ILE A 91 -20.57 -1.01 7.69
CA ILE A 91 -19.79 -1.95 8.50
C ILE A 91 -18.76 -1.18 9.32
N SER A 92 -18.48 -1.65 10.54
CA SER A 92 -17.58 -0.97 11.49
C SER A 92 -16.12 -1.40 11.38
N SER A 93 -15.84 -2.54 10.71
CA SER A 93 -14.49 -3.06 10.54
C SER A 93 -14.36 -3.79 9.21
N LEU A 94 -13.15 -3.75 8.65
CA LEU A 94 -12.73 -4.62 7.55
C LEU A 94 -12.17 -5.95 8.07
N ASP A 95 -11.80 -6.01 9.36
CA ASP A 95 -11.30 -7.21 10.02
C ASP A 95 -12.39 -8.27 10.15
N GLN A 96 -12.03 -9.53 9.92
CA GLN A 96 -12.89 -10.66 10.28
C GLN A 96 -12.90 -10.83 11.81
N VAL A 97 -14.06 -10.68 12.44
CA VAL A 97 -14.30 -11.27 13.77
C VAL A 97 -14.45 -12.77 13.56
N GLY A 98 -13.37 -13.52 13.76
CA GLY A 98 -13.33 -14.97 13.54
C GLY A 98 -12.24 -15.63 14.39
N GLY A 99 -12.45 -15.57 15.70
CA GLY A 99 -11.55 -16.18 16.70
C GLY A 99 -12.25 -16.38 18.05
N GLU A 100 -13.55 -16.70 18.05
CA GLU A 100 -14.15 -17.41 19.18
C GLU A 100 -14.31 -18.87 18.75
N GLU A 101 -13.28 -19.69 19.01
CA GLU A 101 -13.41 -21.13 19.28
C GLU A 101 -12.14 -21.55 20.05
N GLY A 102 -12.11 -21.14 21.30
CA GLY A 102 -11.51 -21.91 22.37
C GLY A 102 -12.63 -22.26 23.31
N ASP A 103 -13.49 -23.20 22.90
CA ASP A 103 -14.37 -23.90 23.82
C ASP A 103 -13.48 -24.35 24.99
N ASP A 104 -13.68 -23.73 26.15
CA ASP A 104 -13.31 -24.31 27.42
C ASP A 104 -14.15 -25.60 27.54
N ILE A 105 -13.63 -26.66 26.93
CA ILE A 105 -14.07 -28.02 27.16
C ILE A 105 -13.87 -28.28 28.64
N ILE A 106 -15.00 -28.48 29.30
CA ILE A 106 -15.18 -29.06 30.62
C ILE A 106 -14.15 -30.17 30.86
N LEU A 107 -13.34 -30.01 31.92
CA LEU A 107 -12.84 -31.11 32.74
C LEU A 107 -13.15 -30.83 34.20
#